data_AF-A0A7X3FWL7-F1
#
_entry.id   AF-A0A7X3FWL7-F1
#
_cell.length_a   1.000
_cell.length_b   1.000
_cell.length_c   1.000
_cell.angle_alpha   90.00
_cell.angle_beta   90.00
_cell.angle_gamma   90.00
#
_symmetry.space_group_name_H-M   'P 1'
#
loop_
_entity.id
_entity.type
_entity.pdbx_description
1 polymer ?
#
loop_
_entity_poly.entity_id
_entity_poly.type
_entity_poly.pdbx_seq_one_letter_code
_entity_poly.pdbx_strand_id
1 'polypeptide(L)' 'MEALYLLVPLSVMLVAFAVWIFFGAADSGQFDDLEGPALRILSDDD' A
#
# COMPACT_ATOMS: atom_id res chain seq x y z
N MET A 1 26.70 11.67 -11.48
CA MET A 1 25.77 12.16 -12.51
C MET A 1 25.19 11.01 -13.33
N GLU A 2 25.97 10.03 -13.80
CA GLU A 2 25.44 8.88 -14.56
C GLU A 2 24.35 8.08 -13.85
N ALA A 3 24.52 7.79 -12.56
CA ALA A 3 23.53 7.06 -11.78
C ALA A 3 22.15 7.75 -11.75
N LEU A 4 22.11 9.09 -11.83
CA LEU A 4 20.85 9.84 -11.82
C LEU A 4 19.98 9.53 -13.03
N TYR A 5 20.59 9.23 -14.19
CA TYR A 5 19.84 8.86 -15.39
C TYR A 5 19.08 7.53 -15.24
N LEU A 6 19.53 6.66 -14.34
CA LEU A 6 18.83 5.41 -14.02
C LEU A 6 17.91 5.56 -12.80
N LEU A 7 18.37 6.28 -11.77
CA LEU A 7 17.62 6.42 -10.52
C LEU A 7 16.37 7.30 -10.64
N VAL A 8 16.40 8.34 -11.48
CA VAL A 8 15.23 9.22 -11.70
C VAL A 8 14.06 8.48 -12.37
N PRO A 9 14.22 7.77 -13.51
CA PRO A 9 13.10 7.03 -14.08
C PRO A 9 12.66 5.87 -13.19
N LEU A 10 13.59 5.21 -12.49
CA LEU A 10 13.26 4.16 -11.52
C LEU A 10 12.40 4.70 -10.38
N SER A 11 12.73 5.86 -9.83
CA SER A 11 11.95 6.47 -8.74
C SER A 11 10.55 6.88 -9.21
N VAL A 12 10.42 7.43 -10.43
CA VAL A 12 9.11 7.74 -11.02
C VAL A 12 8.26 6.47 -11.18
N MET A 13 8.85 5.37 -11.67
CA MET A 13 8.14 4.08 -11.78
C MET A 13 7.71 3.54 -10.41
N LEU A 14 8.57 3.64 -9.40
CA LEU A 14 8.23 3.22 -8.03
C LEU A 14 7.09 4.06 -7.44
N VAL A 15 7.11 5.38 -7.63
CA VAL A 15 6.03 6.26 -7.16
C VAL A 15 4.73 5.93 -7.89
N ALA A 16 4.76 5.76 -9.21
CA ALA A 16 3.57 5.37 -9.98
C ALA A 16 3.00 4.02 -9.51
N PHE A 17 3.88 3.05 -9.23
CA PHE A 17 3.49 1.75 -8.70
C PHE A 17 2.86 1.85 -7.30
N ALA A 18 3.45 2.64 -6.40
CA ALA A 18 2.91 2.88 -5.06
C ALA A 18 1.53 3.55 -5.12
N VAL A 19 1.37 4.55 -6.00
CA VAL A 19 0.09 5.23 -6.23
C VAL A 19 -0.96 4.25 -6.76
N TRP A 20 -0.59 3.40 -7.72
CA TRP A 20 -1.49 2.38 -8.25
C TRP A 20 -1.96 1.38 -7.17
N ILE A 21 -1.04 0.89 -6.33
CA ILE A 21 -1.40 0.03 -5.18
C ILE A 21 -2.32 0.77 -4.23
N PHE A 22 -2.02 2.02 -3.89
CA PHE A 22 -2.80 2.81 -2.94
C PHE A 22 -4.25 2.98 -3.40
N PHE A 23 -4.46 3.38 -4.65
CA PHE A 23 -5.81 3.52 -5.19
C PHE A 23 -6.52 2.17 -5.34
N GLY A 24 -5.81 1.11 -5.75
CA GLY A 24 -6.39 -0.25 -5.77
C GLY A 24 -6.84 -0.73 -4.39
N ALA A 25 -6.05 -0.45 -3.35
CA ALA A 25 -6.41 -0.75 -1.96
C ALA A 25 -7.62 0.09 -1.50
N ALA A 26 -7.65 1.37 -1.86
CA ALA A 26 -8.77 2.26 -1.54
C ALA A 26 -10.07 1.78 -2.19
N ASP A 27 -10.05 1.42 -3.48
CA ASP A 27 -11.23 0.92 -4.20
C ASP A 27 -11.67 -0.47 -3.70
N SER A 28 -10.76 -1.27 -3.14
CA SER A 28 -11.08 -2.57 -2.55
C SER A 28 -11.74 -2.49 -1.18
N GLY A 29 -11.92 -1.29 -0.62
CA GLY A 29 -12.49 -1.07 0.71
C GLY A 29 -11.56 -1.49 1.85
N GLN A 30 -10.26 -1.69 1.59
CA GLN A 30 -9.29 -2.11 2.61
C GLN A 30 -9.25 -1.15 3.81
N PHE A 31 -9.44 0.14 3.57
CA PHE A 31 -9.36 1.17 4.60
C PHE A 31 -10.70 1.39 5.34
N ASP A 32 -11.77 0.71 4.94
CA ASP A 32 -13.10 0.88 5.53
C ASP A 32 -13.26 0.05 6.82
N ASP A 33 -12.53 -1.07 6.94
CA ASP A 33 -12.54 -1.93 8.13
C ASP A 33 -11.37 -1.61 9.06
N LEU A 34 -11.57 -0.63 9.94
CA LEU A 34 -10.61 -0.27 10.99
C LEU A 34 -10.88 -0.97 12.34
N GLU A 35 -12.07 -1.55 12.51
CA GLU A 35 -12.53 -2.14 13.78
C GLU A 35 -12.33 -3.67 13.82
N GLY A 36 -12.55 -4.36 12.70
CA GLY A 36 -12.39 -5.82 12.58
C GLY A 36 -11.01 -6.34 12.96
N PRO A 37 -9.89 -5.66 12.66
CA PRO A 37 -8.57 -6.04 13.16
C PRO A 37 -8.46 -6.01 14.69
N ALA A 38 -9.08 -5.03 15.35
CA ALA A 38 -9.03 -4.87 16.81
C ALA A 38 -9.93 -5.88 17.54
N LEU A 39 -11.03 -6.30 16.92
CA LEU A 39 -11.95 -7.31 17.46
C LEU A 39 -11.43 -8.74 17.27
N ARG A 40 -10.55 -8.97 16.27
CA ARG A 40 -9.93 -10.28 15.99
C ARG A 40 -9.16 -10.84 17.19
N ILE A 41 -8.43 -10.00 17.94
CA ILE A 41 -7.67 -10.42 19.13
C ILE A 41 -8.57 -10.91 20.28
N LEU A 42 -9.83 -10.45 20.32
CA LEU A 42 -10.82 -10.89 21.31
C LEU A 42 -11.62 -12.11 20.82
N SER A 43 -11.50 -12.43 19.54
CA SER A 43 -12.19 -13.52 18.86
C SER A 43 -11.22 -14.68 18.54
N ASP A 44 -10.00 -14.64 19.09
CA ASP A 44 -9.08 -15.78 19.11
C ASP A 44 -9.68 -16.83 20.08
N ASP A 45 -10.72 -17.53 19.60
CA ASP A 45 -11.31 -18.70 20.25
C ASP A 45 -10.40 -19.92 19.98
N ASP A 46 -9.29 -19.99 20.72
CA ASP A 46 -8.72 -21.28 21.18
C ASP A 46 -9.45 -21.74 22.46
#